data_AF-A0AAU8FEP3-F1
#
_entry.id   AF-A0AAU8FEP3-F1
#
_cell.length_a   1.000
_cell.length_b   1.000
_cell.length_c   1.000
_cell.angle_alpha   90.00
_cell.angle_beta   90.00
_cell.angle_gamma   90.00
#
_symmetry.space_group_name_H-M   'P 1'
#
loop_
_entity.id
_entity.type
_entity.pdbx_description
1 polymer ?
#
loop_
_entity_poly.entity_id
_entity_poly.type
_entity_poly.pdbx_seq_one_letter_code
_entity_poly.pdbx_strand_id
1 'polypeptide(L)'
;MKAKKSSKITLSVIMAVQGCYYLVTGFWPIIHLRSFMWATGDKTDIWLVKMVGLLSGAIGATLLLSKKSGKRTGTALGIFSALAFAVIDIYYAASEVISPVYLYDAALQLIFVAFYLLRQNAR
;
A
#
# COMPACT_ATOMS: atom_id res chain seq x y z
N MET A 1 -44.12 20.38 -2.53
CA MET A 1 -43.03 19.78 -3.34
C MET A 1 -41.77 19.64 -2.49
N LYS A 2 -41.43 18.43 -2.02
CA LYS A 2 -40.18 18.18 -1.27
C LYS A 2 -39.03 18.07 -2.27
N ALA A 3 -38.04 18.95 -2.16
CA ALA A 3 -36.84 18.91 -2.98
C ALA A 3 -36.14 17.55 -2.85
N LYS A 4 -35.98 16.85 -3.96
CA LYS A 4 -35.25 15.59 -4.08
C LYS A 4 -33.78 15.92 -3.79
N LYS A 5 -33.33 15.66 -2.55
CA LYS A 5 -31.95 15.87 -2.11
C LYS A 5 -31.05 14.98 -2.96
N SER A 6 -30.46 15.55 -4.02
CA SER A 6 -29.46 14.86 -4.84
C SER A 6 -28.29 14.50 -3.93
N SER A 7 -28.14 13.21 -3.66
CA SER A 7 -27.02 12.64 -2.91
C SER A 7 -25.75 12.88 -3.72
N LYS A 8 -25.12 14.04 -3.53
CA LYS A 8 -23.82 14.33 -4.13
C LYS A 8 -22.76 13.48 -3.44
N ILE A 9 -22.26 12.47 -4.14
CA ILE A 9 -21.08 11.71 -3.72
C ILE A 9 -19.92 12.70 -3.57
N THR A 10 -19.30 12.73 -2.39
CA THR A 10 -18.14 13.61 -2.12
C THR A 10 -16.84 12.90 -2.43
N LEU A 11 -15.77 13.66 -2.70
CA LEU A 11 -14.43 13.11 -2.91
C LEU A 11 -13.97 12.25 -1.72
N SER A 12 -14.30 12.65 -0.49
CA SER A 12 -13.98 11.88 0.71
C SER A 12 -14.67 10.52 0.75
N VAL A 13 -15.92 10.42 0.26
CA VAL A 13 -16.61 9.13 0.16
C VAL A 13 -15.94 8.24 -0.89
N ILE A 14 -15.54 8.80 -2.04
CA ILE A 14 -14.82 8.05 -3.09
C ILE A 14 -13.50 7.51 -2.54
N MET A 15 -12.68 8.37 -1.91
CA MET A 15 -11.40 7.99 -1.30
C MET A 15 -11.58 6.94 -0.20
N ALA A 16 -12.65 7.05 0.62
CA ALA A 16 -12.94 6.07 1.66
C ALA A 16 -13.28 4.70 1.07
N VAL A 17 -14.18 4.66 0.09
CA VAL A 17 -14.60 3.41 -0.56
C VAL A 17 -13.42 2.76 -1.30
N GLN A 18 -12.69 3.53 -2.10
CA GLN A 18 -11.52 3.04 -2.84
C GLN A 18 -10.40 2.59 -1.88
N GLY A 19 -10.19 3.33 -0.78
CA GLY A 19 -9.21 2.99 0.23
C GLY A 19 -9.50 1.67 0.93
N CYS A 20 -10.76 1.46 1.36
CA CYS A 20 -11.21 0.19 1.91
C CYS A 20 -11.08 -0.95 0.91
N TYR A 21 -11.47 -0.73 -0.35
CA TYR A 21 -11.36 -1.72 -1.41
C TYR A 21 -9.90 -2.18 -1.61
N TYR A 22 -8.95 -1.24 -1.68
CA TYR A 22 -7.53 -1.58 -1.84
C TYR A 22 -6.91 -2.23 -0.60
N LEU A 23 -7.35 -1.89 0.61
CA LEU A 23 -6.92 -2.61 1.81
C LEU A 23 -7.39 -4.06 1.76
N VAL A 24 -8.67 -4.29 1.50
CA VAL A 24 -9.24 -5.64 1.48
C VAL A 24 -8.60 -6.47 0.38
N THR A 25 -8.57 -5.97 -0.86
CA THR A 25 -8.02 -6.72 -1.99
C THR A 25 -6.50 -6.81 -1.97
N GLY A 26 -5.80 -5.79 -1.46
CA GLY A 26 -4.35 -5.78 -1.34
C GLY A 26 -3.81 -6.73 -0.26
N PHE A 27 -4.47 -6.80 0.90
CA PHE A 27 -4.05 -7.72 1.96
C PHE A 27 -4.56 -9.16 1.77
N TRP A 28 -5.56 -9.39 0.92
CA TRP A 28 -6.07 -10.74 0.63
C TRP A 28 -4.97 -11.75 0.20
N PRO A 29 -4.10 -11.48 -0.78
CA PRO A 29 -3.03 -12.42 -1.15
C PRO A 29 -1.97 -12.60 -0.05
N ILE A 30 -1.87 -11.66 0.90
CA ILE A 30 -0.95 -11.75 2.05
C ILE A 30 -1.52 -12.68 3.11
N ILE A 31 -2.81 -12.54 3.40
CA ILE A 31 -3.50 -13.29 4.47
C ILE A 31 -3.87 -14.70 3.99
N HIS A 32 -4.37 -14.84 2.76
CA HIS A 32 -4.88 -16.11 2.25
C HIS A 32 -4.68 -16.27 0.74
N LEU A 33 -3.43 -16.46 0.32
CA LEU A 33 -3.03 -16.60 -1.08
C LEU A 33 -3.86 -17.61 -1.89
N ARG A 34 -4.17 -18.79 -1.33
CA ARG A 34 -4.94 -19.82 -2.05
C ARG A 34 -6.36 -19.36 -2.41
N SER A 35 -6.99 -18.56 -1.55
CA SER A 35 -8.34 -18.03 -1.77
C SER A 35 -8.29 -16.93 -2.83
N PHE A 36 -7.25 -16.09 -2.76
CA PHE A 36 -7.00 -15.09 -3.78
C PHE A 36 -6.78 -15.72 -5.17
N MET A 37 -5.94 -16.75 -5.29
CA MET A 37 -5.70 -17.43 -6.57
C MET A 37 -6.93 -18.23 -7.04
N TRP A 38 -7.70 -18.82 -6.13
CA TRP A 38 -8.97 -19.44 -6.48
C TRP A 38 -9.94 -18.43 -7.14
N ALA A 39 -9.99 -17.19 -6.65
CA ALA A 39 -10.84 -16.14 -7.19
C ALA A 39 -10.27 -15.44 -8.44
N THR A 40 -8.95 -15.33 -8.56
CA THR A 40 -8.27 -14.52 -9.59
C THR A 40 -7.51 -15.35 -10.63
N GLY A 41 -7.56 -16.67 -10.52
CA GLY A 41 -6.75 -17.64 -11.26
C GLY A 41 -5.34 -17.81 -10.69
N ASP A 42 -4.67 -18.87 -11.10
CA ASP A 42 -3.32 -19.18 -10.66
C ASP A 42 -2.29 -18.12 -11.11
N LYS A 43 -1.21 -18.02 -10.34
CA LYS A 43 -0.11 -17.08 -10.55
C LYS A 43 1.21 -17.80 -10.35
N THR A 44 2.15 -17.58 -11.25
CA THR A 44 3.51 -18.14 -11.17
C THR A 44 4.35 -17.34 -10.18
N ASP A 45 4.37 -16.02 -10.34
CA ASP A 45 5.22 -15.11 -9.57
C ASP A 45 4.52 -14.66 -8.29
N ILE A 46 4.42 -15.57 -7.33
CA ILE A 46 3.73 -15.34 -6.05
C ILE A 46 4.32 -14.16 -5.27
N TRP A 47 5.64 -13.96 -5.35
CA TRP A 47 6.30 -12.84 -4.68
C TRP A 47 5.77 -11.50 -5.22
N LEU A 48 5.55 -11.40 -6.53
CA LEU A 48 5.03 -10.20 -7.18
C LEU A 48 3.56 -9.95 -6.82
N VAL A 49 2.76 -11.03 -6.67
CA VAL A 49 1.38 -10.93 -6.16
C VAL A 49 1.36 -10.29 -4.77
N LYS A 50 2.25 -10.73 -3.87
CA LYS A 50 2.36 -10.13 -2.53
C LYS A 50 2.86 -8.69 -2.58
N MET A 51 3.80 -8.38 -3.47
CA MET A 51 4.30 -7.01 -3.67
C MET A 51 3.19 -6.04 -4.09
N VAL A 52 2.43 -6.40 -5.13
CA VAL A 52 1.26 -5.62 -5.59
C VAL A 52 0.21 -5.51 -4.49
N GLY A 53 0.01 -6.58 -3.72
CA GLY A 53 -0.88 -6.60 -2.56
C GLY A 53 -0.51 -5.56 -1.50
N LEU A 54 0.76 -5.54 -1.09
CA LEU A 54 1.26 -4.57 -0.10
C LEU A 54 1.21 -3.13 -0.61
N LEU A 55 1.54 -2.86 -1.88
CA LEU A 55 1.41 -1.51 -2.45
C LEU A 55 -0.05 -1.07 -2.55
N SER A 56 -0.95 -1.99 -2.93
CA SER A 56 -2.39 -1.71 -2.92
C SER A 56 -2.84 -1.36 -1.50
N GLY A 57 -2.40 -2.12 -0.49
CA GLY A 57 -2.63 -1.81 0.92
C GLY A 57 -2.08 -0.43 1.34
N ALA A 58 -0.86 -0.08 0.91
CA ALA A 58 -0.23 1.21 1.16
C ALA A 58 -1.03 2.38 0.55
N ILE A 59 -1.48 2.24 -0.70
CA ILE A 59 -2.34 3.21 -1.38
C ILE A 59 -3.67 3.31 -0.62
N GLY A 60 -4.28 2.17 -0.27
CA GLY A 60 -5.54 2.12 0.45
C GLY A 60 -5.49 2.84 1.79
N ALA A 61 -4.47 2.55 2.60
CA ALA A 61 -4.21 3.23 3.86
C ALA A 61 -4.03 4.74 3.68
N THR A 62 -3.28 5.16 2.66
CA THR A 62 -3.06 6.57 2.33
C THR A 62 -4.38 7.28 1.99
N LEU A 63 -5.23 6.67 1.15
CA LEU A 63 -6.54 7.23 0.79
C LEU A 63 -7.44 7.41 2.02
N LEU A 64 -7.45 6.45 2.95
CA LEU A 64 -8.21 6.57 4.20
C LEU A 64 -7.67 7.67 5.13
N LEU A 65 -6.35 7.90 5.14
CA LEU A 65 -5.70 8.94 5.92
C LEU A 65 -5.80 10.35 5.27
N SER A 66 -6.29 10.45 4.03
CA SER A 66 -6.31 11.68 3.23
C SER A 66 -7.29 12.76 3.72
N LYS A 67 -7.72 12.71 4.98
CA LYS A 67 -8.54 13.73 5.65
C LYS A 67 -7.76 15.00 6.01
N LYS A 68 -6.43 15.02 5.84
CA LYS A 68 -5.54 16.11 6.24
C LYS A 68 -4.73 16.60 5.03
N SER A 69 -4.31 17.87 5.08
CA SER A 69 -3.42 18.56 4.12
C SER A 69 -2.61 17.63 3.21
N GLY A 70 -2.59 17.90 1.90
CA GLY A 70 -1.90 17.08 0.90
C GLY A 70 -0.44 16.74 1.23
N LYS A 71 0.26 17.57 2.04
CA LYS A 71 1.59 17.25 2.56
C LYS A 71 1.62 15.98 3.42
N ARG A 72 0.64 15.79 4.32
CA ARG A 72 0.56 14.59 5.19
C ARG A 72 0.20 13.34 4.37
N THR A 73 -0.68 13.49 3.38
CA THR A 73 -1.01 12.41 2.44
C THR A 73 0.22 11.95 1.67
N GLY A 74 1.01 12.88 1.11
CA GLY A 74 2.24 12.54 0.39
C GLY A 74 3.26 11.83 1.27
N THR A 75 3.43 12.29 2.52
CA THR A 75 4.30 11.62 3.50
C THR A 75 3.82 10.21 3.84
N ALA A 76 2.52 10.00 4.07
CA ALA A 76 1.98 8.69 4.35
C ALA A 76 2.19 7.72 3.18
N LEU A 77 1.95 8.18 1.95
CA LEU A 77 2.19 7.38 0.75
C LEU A 77 3.66 6.96 0.66
N GLY A 78 4.58 7.92 0.79
CA GLY A 78 6.02 7.66 0.68
C GLY A 78 6.52 6.67 1.73
N ILE A 79 6.06 6.78 2.98
CA ILE A 79 6.43 5.83 4.04
C ILE A 79 5.85 4.44 3.74
N PHE A 80 4.55 4.34 3.46
CA PHE A 80 3.91 3.03 3.28
C PHE A 80 4.38 2.30 2.04
N SER A 81 4.65 3.00 0.93
CA SER A 81 5.22 2.38 -0.26
C SER A 81 6.64 1.89 -0.02
N ALA A 82 7.49 2.71 0.63
CA ALA A 82 8.87 2.32 0.93
C ALA A 82 8.93 1.11 1.88
N LEU A 83 8.05 1.06 2.89
CA LEU A 83 7.92 -0.11 3.76
C LEU A 83 7.45 -1.35 2.99
N ALA A 84 6.50 -1.21 2.05
CA ALA A 84 6.03 -2.34 1.24
C ALA A 84 7.17 -2.94 0.39
N PHE A 85 7.96 -2.10 -0.29
CA PHE A 85 9.15 -2.55 -1.03
C PHE A 85 10.17 -3.21 -0.11
N ALA A 86 10.59 -2.51 0.95
CA ALA A 86 11.61 -3.03 1.88
C ALA A 86 11.23 -4.39 2.46
N VAL A 87 9.97 -4.59 2.86
CA VAL A 87 9.51 -5.87 3.40
C VAL A 87 9.62 -7.00 2.38
N ILE A 88 9.21 -6.77 1.14
CA ILE A 88 9.24 -7.79 0.07
C ILE A 88 10.68 -8.10 -0.33
N ASP A 89 11.49 -7.07 -0.53
CA ASP A 89 12.88 -7.22 -0.93
C ASP A 89 13.68 -8.00 0.10
N ILE A 90 13.55 -7.64 1.39
CA ILE A 90 14.23 -8.35 2.48
C ILE A 90 13.74 -9.79 2.55
N TYR A 91 12.43 -10.01 2.60
CA TYR A 91 11.87 -11.35 2.80
C TYR A 91 12.23 -12.30 1.65
N TYR A 92 12.07 -11.85 0.41
CA TYR A 92 12.27 -12.71 -0.76
C TYR A 92 13.73 -12.82 -1.19
N ALA A 93 14.58 -11.82 -0.92
CA ALA A 93 16.02 -11.98 -1.11
C ALA A 93 16.60 -12.94 -0.06
N ALA A 94 16.17 -12.83 1.20
CA ALA A 94 16.59 -13.75 2.28
C ALA A 94 16.08 -15.18 2.08
N SER A 95 14.96 -15.35 1.36
CA SER A 95 14.41 -16.66 0.98
C SER A 95 14.98 -17.20 -0.34
N GLU A 96 15.98 -16.52 -0.94
CA GLU A 96 16.61 -16.87 -2.22
C GLU A 96 15.64 -16.95 -3.42
N VAL A 97 14.48 -16.28 -3.34
CA VAL A 97 13.48 -16.24 -4.41
C VAL A 97 13.83 -15.14 -5.43
N ILE A 98 14.42 -14.05 -4.97
CA ILE A 98 14.91 -12.95 -5.82
C ILE A 98 16.39 -12.70 -5.54
N SER A 99 17.07 -12.02 -6.47
CA SER A 99 18.49 -11.72 -6.36
C SER A 99 18.84 -10.96 -5.07
N PRO A 100 19.96 -11.26 -4.39
CA PRO A 100 20.45 -10.47 -3.26
C PRO A 100 20.65 -8.98 -3.56
N VAL A 101 20.74 -8.59 -4.84
CA VAL A 101 20.80 -7.18 -5.27
C VAL A 101 19.61 -6.37 -4.75
N TYR A 102 18.45 -6.99 -4.52
CA TYR A 102 17.28 -6.30 -3.97
C TYR A 102 17.48 -5.85 -2.52
N LEU A 103 18.45 -6.37 -1.78
CA LEU A 103 18.80 -5.84 -0.45
C LEU A 103 19.36 -4.42 -0.51
N TYR A 104 20.00 -4.03 -1.63
CA TYR A 104 20.40 -2.64 -1.85
C TYR A 104 19.19 -1.74 -2.05
N ASP A 105 18.15 -2.19 -2.77
CA ASP A 105 16.90 -1.43 -2.88
C ASP A 105 16.24 -1.30 -1.51
N ALA A 106 16.10 -2.40 -0.77
CA ALA A 106 15.56 -2.37 0.59
C ALA A 106 16.28 -1.36 1.50
N ALA A 107 17.62 -1.28 1.42
CA ALA A 107 18.40 -0.29 2.15
C ALA A 107 18.03 1.15 1.76
N LEU A 108 17.89 1.43 0.46
CA LEU A 108 17.43 2.75 -0.03
C LEU A 108 16.00 3.08 0.44
N GLN A 109 15.09 2.10 0.41
CA GLN A 109 13.72 2.28 0.90
C GLN A 109 13.71 2.65 2.39
N LEU A 110 14.51 1.96 3.20
CA LEU A 110 14.64 2.26 4.63
C LEU A 110 15.25 3.64 4.90
N ILE A 111 16.20 4.09 4.08
CA ILE A 111 16.74 5.45 4.14
C ILE A 111 15.63 6.48 3.88
N PHE A 112 14.76 6.27 2.88
CA PHE A 112 13.63 7.17 2.64
C PHE A 112 12.67 7.21 3.82
N VAL A 113 12.34 6.06 4.42
CA VAL A 113 11.51 6.00 5.63
C VAL A 113 12.17 6.82 6.75
N ALA A 114 13.47 6.64 6.99
CA ALA A 114 14.20 7.40 8.01
C ALA A 114 14.13 8.92 7.76
N PHE A 115 14.33 9.36 6.52
CA PHE A 115 14.22 10.78 6.15
C PHE A 115 12.82 11.35 6.38
N TYR A 116 11.75 10.60 6.05
CA TYR A 116 10.39 11.03 6.34
C TYR A 116 10.13 11.17 7.84
N LEU A 117 10.64 10.25 8.67
CA LEU A 117 10.45 10.28 10.12
C LEU A 117 11.24 11.43 10.77
N LEU A 118 12.50 11.60 10.39
CA LEU A 118 13.35 12.70 10.88
C LEU A 118 12.76 14.07 10.53
N ARG A 119 12.26 14.23 9.30
CA ARG A 119 11.70 15.51 8.85
C ARG A 119 10.36 15.86 9.50
N GLN A 120 9.58 14.86 9.92
CA GLN A 120 8.33 15.05 10.65
C GLN A 120 8.57 15.54 12.08
N ASN A 121 9.60 15.03 12.76
CA ASN A 121 9.95 15.44 14.12
C ASN A 121 10.57 16.85 14.19
N ALA A 122 11.12 17.34 13.07
CA ALA A 122 11.69 18.69 12.96
C ALA A 122 10.67 19.79 12.59
N ARG A 123 9.38 19.56 12.82
CA ARG A 123 8.27 20.53 12.64
C ARG A 123 7.42 20.57 13.89
#